data_AF-Q81FR6-F1
#
_entry.id   AF-Q81FR6-F1
#
_cell.length_a   1.000
_cell.length_b   1.000
_cell.length_c   1.000
_cell.angle_alpha   90.00
_cell.angle_beta   90.00
_cell.angle_gamma   90.00
#
_symmetry.space_group_name_H-M   'P 1'
#
loop_
_entity.id
_entity.type
_entity.pdbx_description
1 polymer ?
#
loop_
_entity_poly.entity_id
_entity_poly.type
_entity_poly.pdbx_seq_one_letter_code
_entity_poly.pdbx_strand_id
1 'polypeptide(L)' 'MMLESVILAVITTTPEKFAGGAPLFVCESTEELEFVANNLEAILDGIAHRLQENVYIIVKH' A
#
# COMPACT_ATOMS: atom_id res chain seq x y z
N MET A 1 -19.93 9.03 -2.67
CA MET A 1 -19.95 7.75 -1.95
C MET A 1 -18.83 7.82 -0.94
N MET A 2 -19.09 7.65 0.37
CA MET A 2 -18.02 7.57 1.37
C MET A 2 -17.48 6.15 1.34
N LEU A 3 -16.19 6.00 1.05
CA LEU A 3 -15.50 4.72 1.07
C LEU A 3 -15.02 4.50 2.50
N GLU A 4 -15.60 3.52 3.18
CA GLU A 4 -15.19 3.09 4.52
C GLU A 4 -14.69 1.64 4.41
N SER A 5 -13.63 1.31 5.16
CA SER A 5 -13.04 -0.04 5.20
C SER A 5 -12.61 -0.62 3.85
N VAL A 6 -11.89 0.16 3.04
CA VAL A 6 -11.40 -0.28 1.71
C VAL A 6 -9.87 -0.19 1.61
N ILE A 7 -9.27 -1.17 0.92
CA ILE A 7 -7.85 -1.13 0.52
C ILE A 7 -7.73 -0.21 -0.70
N LEU A 8 -6.97 0.87 -0.55
CA LEU A 8 -6.74 1.87 -1.59
C LEU A 8 -5.51 1.57 -2.46
N ALA A 9 -4.49 0.94 -1.90
CA ALA A 9 -3.25 0.59 -2.62
C ALA A 9 -2.49 -0.52 -1.90
N VAL A 10 -1.66 -1.23 -2.64
CA VAL A 10 -0.69 -2.22 -2.16
C VAL A 10 0.71 -1.78 -2.59
N ILE A 11 1.67 -1.86 -1.68
CA ILE A 11 3.08 -1.53 -1.92
C ILE A 11 3.89 -2.76 -1.53
N THR A 12 4.71 -3.30 -2.44
CA THR A 12 5.44 -4.55 -2.19
C THR A 12 6.74 -4.67 -2.96
N THR A 13 7.66 -5.49 -2.45
CA THR A 13 8.82 -5.98 -3.22
C THR A 13 8.60 -7.38 -3.82
N THR A 14 7.44 -8.02 -3.57
CA THR A 14 7.06 -9.34 -4.10
C THR A 14 5.70 -9.28 -4.82
N PRO A 15 5.64 -8.68 -6.02
CA PRO A 15 4.38 -8.49 -6.76
C PRO A 15 3.70 -9.79 -7.16
N GLU A 16 4.45 -10.89 -7.29
CA GLU A 16 3.95 -12.21 -7.71
C GLU A 16 2.90 -12.82 -6.75
N LYS A 17 2.82 -12.32 -5.51
CA LYS A 17 1.82 -12.75 -4.53
C LYS A 17 0.43 -12.12 -4.75
N PHE A 18 0.30 -11.15 -5.66
CA PHE A 18 -0.92 -10.38 -5.84
C PHE A 18 -1.52 -10.56 -7.24
N ALA A 19 -2.82 -10.82 -7.30
CA ALA A 19 -3.56 -11.02 -8.55
C ALA A 19 -4.32 -9.77 -9.04
N GLY A 20 -4.16 -8.63 -8.35
CA GLY A 20 -4.83 -7.34 -8.66
C GLY A 20 -5.97 -6.99 -7.68
N GLY A 21 -6.70 -5.91 -7.99
CA GLY A 21 -7.87 -5.43 -7.21
C GLY A 21 -7.68 -4.04 -6.59
N ALA A 22 -6.45 -3.65 -6.32
CA ALA A 22 -6.07 -2.30 -5.93
C ALA A 22 -4.81 -1.89 -6.71
N PRO A 23 -4.53 -0.58 -6.88
CA PRO A 23 -3.23 -0.09 -7.36
C PRO A 23 -2.07 -0.78 -6.67
N LEU A 24 -1.14 -1.34 -7.45
CA LEU A 24 0.03 -2.05 -6.97
C LEU A 24 1.29 -1.24 -7.29
N PHE A 25 2.04 -0.87 -6.26
CA PHE A 25 3.33 -0.22 -6.35
C PHE A 25 4.41 -1.25 -6.04
N VAL A 26 5.30 -1.46 -7.00
CA VAL A 26 6.42 -2.40 -6.86
C VAL A 26 7.67 -1.60 -6.54
N CYS A 27 8.33 -1.96 -5.44
CA CYS A 27 9.55 -1.32 -4.97
C CYS A 27 10.73 -2.29 -5.05
N GLU A 28 11.94 -1.75 -5.19
CA GLU A 28 13.18 -2.52 -5.27
C GLU A 28 13.82 -2.77 -3.90
N SER A 29 13.45 -1.98 -2.88
CA SER A 29 13.99 -2.10 -1.52
C SER A 29 12.95 -1.82 -0.43
N THR A 30 13.28 -2.19 0.81
CA THR A 30 12.46 -1.91 1.99
C THR A 30 12.36 -0.41 2.28
N GLU A 31 13.43 0.35 2.04
CA GLU A 31 13.46 1.80 2.21
C GLU A 31 12.53 2.50 1.22
N GLU A 32 12.54 2.07 -0.05
CA GLU A 32 11.61 2.59 -1.06
C GLU A 32 10.16 2.22 -0.70
N LEU A 33 9.93 0.99 -0.24
CA LEU A 33 8.61 0.52 0.19
C LEU A 33 8.04 1.36 1.34
N GLU A 34 8.85 1.72 2.33
CA GLU A 34 8.45 2.63 3.41
C GLU A 34 8.26 4.08 2.92
N PHE A 35 9.14 4.56 2.05
CA PHE A 35 9.02 5.88 1.44
C PHE A 35 7.70 6.02 0.66
N VAL A 36 7.38 5.05 -0.20
CA VAL A 36 6.14 5.04 -0.99
C VAL A 36 4.92 4.95 -0.09
N ALA A 37 4.92 4.06 0.92
CA ALA A 37 3.81 3.93 1.86
C ALA A 37 3.51 5.24 2.61
N ASN A 38 4.54 5.92 3.15
CA ASN A 38 4.40 7.20 3.85
C ASN A 38 3.85 8.31 2.95
N ASN A 39 4.33 8.38 1.69
CA ASN A 39 3.81 9.36 0.75
C ASN A 39 2.35 9.08 0.38
N LEU A 40 2.01 7.80 0.14
CA LEU A 40 0.64 7.42 -0.20
C LEU A 40 -0.33 7.64 0.95
N GLU A 41 0.09 7.46 2.21
CA GLU A 41 -0.69 7.80 3.39
C GLU A 41 -1.17 9.27 3.32
N ALA A 42 -0.22 10.20 3.09
CA ALA A 42 -0.51 11.62 2.99
C ALA A 42 -1.32 12.01 1.74
N ILE A 43 -1.03 11.38 0.59
CA ILE A 43 -1.69 11.70 -0.69
C ILE A 43 -3.15 11.22 -0.72
N LEU A 44 -3.39 10.02 -0.19
CA LEU A 44 -4.71 9.38 -0.24
C LEU A 44 -5.57 9.71 0.97
N ASP A 45 -5.04 10.47 1.93
CA ASP A 45 -5.66 10.68 3.25
C ASP A 45 -6.03 9.31 3.87
N GLY A 46 -5.11 8.35 3.73
CA GLY A 46 -5.27 6.96 4.13
C GLY A 46 -4.45 6.64 5.37
N ILE A 47 -4.38 5.36 5.72
CA ILE A 47 -3.51 4.86 6.80
C ILE A 47 -2.65 3.74 6.22
N ALA A 48 -1.32 3.86 6.33
CA ALA A 48 -0.41 2.81 5.94
C ALA A 48 -0.37 1.71 7.01
N HIS A 49 -0.68 0.48 6.59
CA HIS A 49 -0.56 -0.71 7.43
C HIS A 49 0.49 -1.64 6.84
N ARG A 50 1.52 -1.96 7.64
CA ARG A 50 2.45 -3.04 7.31
C ARG A 50 1.73 -4.37 7.50
N LEU A 51 1.50 -5.09 6.39
CA LEU A 51 0.87 -6.40 6.41
C LEU A 51 1.91 -7.51 6.57
N GLN A 52 3.08 -7.34 5.94
CA GLN A 52 4.26 -8.21 6.04
C GLN A 52 5.52 -7.34 5.94
N GLU A 53 6.69 -7.90 6.22
CA GLU A 53 7.98 -7.19 6.12
C GLU A 53 8.12 -6.45 4.78
N ASN A 54 7.67 -7.08 3.70
CA ASN A 54 7.78 -6.62 2.33
C ASN A 54 6.44 -6.24 1.67
N VAL A 55 5.42 -5.96 2.47
CA VAL A 55 4.08 -5.56 2.00
C VAL A 55 3.49 -4.49 2.92
N TYR A 56 3.17 -3.34 2.34
CA TYR A 56 2.23 -2.37 2.90
C TYR A 56 0.92 -2.35 2.14
N ILE A 57 -0.14 -2.00 2.85
CA ILE A 57 -1.42 -1.63 2.27
C ILE A 57 -1.83 -0.25 2.78
N ILE A 58 -2.54 0.52 1.96
CA ILE A 58 -3.17 1.77 2.38
C ILE A 58 -4.66 1.50 2.57
N VAL A 59 -5.21 1.86 3.73
CA VAL A 59 -6.64 1.65 4.06
C VAL A 59 -7.33 2.99 4.27
N LYS A 60 -8.54 3.16 3.71
CA LYS A 60 -9.47 4.21 4.12
C LYS A 60 -10.37 3.63 5.21
N HIS A 61 -10.37 4.25 6.39
CA HIS A 61 -11.30 3.90 7.47
C HIS A 61 -12.64 4.56 7.23
#